data_AF-A0A967LSG8-F1
#
_entry.id   AF-A0A967LSG8-F1
#
_cell.length_a   1.000
_cell.length_b   1.000
_cell.length_c   1.000
_cell.angle_alpha   90.00
_cell.angle_beta   90.00
_cell.angle_gamma   90.00
#
_symmetry.space_group_name_H-M   'P 1'
#
loop_
_entity.id
_entity.type
_entity.pdbx_description
1 polymer ?
#
loop_
_entity_poly.entity_id
_entity_poly.type
_entity_poly.pdbx_seq_one_letter_code
_entity_poly.pdbx_strand_id
1 'polypeptide(L)'
;MDNNEKKTRIVKEIKVDTKKCVGCRACEIACSAFHAIPKYSSVNTGRSRIMVVMDEFRDIFVPIRAGQYTEAECNGRNRYMIDGKEYDECTFCPASCPSRGAFRDPDSGLPLKCDMCESVPPLEQPMCVDACTFGALTYEEREEARAEEEKPEEMEIAFEALVKKYGKKKVMDAFTRLSKG
;
A
#
# COMPACT_ATOMS: atom_id res chain seq x y z
N MET A 1 -23.15 -31.55 -13.98
CA MET A 1 -22.41 -30.73 -14.95
C MET A 1 -21.99 -29.49 -14.18
N ASP A 2 -20.82 -29.60 -13.54
CA ASP A 2 -20.35 -28.60 -12.58
C ASP A 2 -19.65 -27.47 -13.36
N ASN A 3 -20.40 -26.40 -13.63
CA ASN A 3 -19.82 -25.15 -14.12
C ASN A 3 -19.19 -24.41 -12.94
N ASN A 4 -18.05 -24.90 -12.46
CA ASN A 4 -17.18 -24.12 -11.59
C ASN A 4 -16.20 -23.32 -12.46
N GLU A 5 -16.73 -22.35 -13.21
CA GLU A 5 -15.89 -21.35 -13.89
C GLU A 5 -15.17 -20.53 -12.82
N LYS A 6 -13.88 -20.83 -12.62
CA LYS A 6 -13.01 -20.05 -11.75
C LYS A 6 -13.04 -18.59 -12.21
N LYS A 7 -13.73 -17.72 -11.47
CA LYS A 7 -13.74 -16.28 -11.74
C LYS A 7 -12.30 -15.77 -11.76
N THR A 8 -11.88 -15.14 -12.84
CA THR A 8 -10.57 -14.49 -12.94
C THR A 8 -10.68 -13.03 -12.50
N ARG A 9 -9.58 -12.46 -12.01
CA ARG A 9 -9.44 -11.01 -11.77
C ARG A 9 -8.14 -10.51 -12.38
N ILE A 10 -8.12 -9.26 -12.84
CA ILE A 10 -6.90 -8.60 -13.29
C ILE A 10 -6.20 -7.99 -12.08
N VAL A 11 -4.93 -8.32 -11.90
CA VAL A 11 -4.04 -7.70 -10.91
C VAL A 11 -3.05 -6.82 -11.63
N LYS A 12 -2.97 -5.57 -11.17
CA LYS A 12 -2.07 -4.55 -11.69
C LYS A 12 -0.83 -4.46 -10.82
N GLU A 13 0.34 -4.45 -11.45
CA GLU A 13 1.62 -4.47 -10.78
C GLU A 13 2.51 -3.33 -11.28
N ILE A 14 3.22 -2.69 -10.36
CA ILE A 14 4.35 -1.81 -10.69
C ILE A 14 5.60 -2.49 -10.14
N LYS A 15 6.48 -2.97 -11.02
CA LYS A 15 7.78 -3.49 -10.63
C LYS A 15 8.73 -2.33 -10.35
N VAL A 16 9.51 -2.46 -9.29
CA VAL A 16 10.46 -1.44 -8.85
C VAL A 16 11.87 -2.02 -8.90
N ASP A 17 12.68 -1.56 -9.85
CA ASP A 17 14.10 -1.88 -9.97
C ASP A 17 14.93 -0.75 -9.35
N THR A 18 15.33 -0.93 -8.09
CA THR A 18 16.08 0.07 -7.33
C THR A 18 17.47 0.31 -7.89
N LYS A 19 18.04 -0.61 -8.69
CA LYS A 19 19.35 -0.44 -9.32
C LYS A 19 19.32 0.56 -10.48
N LYS A 20 18.13 0.81 -11.05
CA LYS A 20 17.91 1.79 -12.13
C LYS A 20 17.41 3.14 -11.60
N CYS A 21 17.06 3.23 -10.32
CA CYS A 21 16.58 4.48 -9.74
C CYS A 21 17.75 5.44 -9.49
N VAL A 22 17.69 6.62 -10.11
CA VAL A 22 18.71 7.67 -9.94
C VAL A 22 18.30 8.78 -8.96
N GLY A 23 17.22 8.57 -8.20
CA GLY A 23 16.77 9.55 -7.20
C GLY A 23 16.20 10.86 -7.75
N CYS A 24 15.85 10.96 -9.03
CA CYS A 24 15.40 12.23 -9.65
C CYS A 24 14.01 12.73 -9.18
N ARG A 25 13.23 11.89 -8.50
CA ARG A 25 11.88 12.18 -7.96
C ARG A 25 10.85 12.63 -9.01
N ALA A 26 11.08 12.39 -10.30
CA ALA A 26 10.12 12.65 -11.38
C ALA A 26 8.77 11.97 -11.14
N CYS A 27 8.79 10.75 -10.60
CA CYS A 27 7.59 10.01 -10.20
C CYS A 27 6.78 10.73 -9.13
N GLU A 28 7.43 11.43 -8.19
CA GLU A 28 6.73 12.17 -7.13
C GLU A 28 6.02 13.40 -7.70
N ILE A 29 6.74 14.13 -8.56
CA ILE A 29 6.25 15.32 -9.27
C ILE A 29 5.04 14.96 -10.11
N ALA A 30 5.16 13.99 -11.02
CA ALA A 30 4.09 13.55 -11.91
C ALA A 30 2.85 13.09 -11.13
N CYS A 31 3.05 12.28 -10.07
CA CYS A 31 1.95 11.81 -9.25
C CYS A 31 1.24 12.96 -8.53
N SER A 32 1.99 13.89 -7.91
CA SER A 32 1.37 15.03 -7.22
C SER A 32 0.63 15.98 -8.18
N ALA A 33 1.20 16.22 -9.36
CA ALA A 33 0.60 17.06 -10.38
C ALA A 33 -0.72 16.46 -10.90
N PHE A 34 -0.72 15.16 -11.19
CA PHE A 34 -1.91 14.45 -11.67
C PHE A 34 -3.07 14.51 -10.67
N HIS A 35 -2.76 14.48 -9.37
CA HIS A 35 -3.76 14.51 -8.29
C HIS A 35 -4.03 15.91 -7.74
N ALA A 36 -3.47 16.95 -8.34
CA ALA A 36 -3.88 18.32 -8.05
C ALA A 36 -5.36 18.50 -8.43
N ILE A 37 -6.04 19.42 -7.77
CA ILE A 37 -7.43 19.77 -8.07
C ILE A 37 -7.47 21.27 -8.36
N PRO A 38 -7.70 21.69 -9.62
CA PRO A 38 -7.82 20.88 -10.84
C PRO A 38 -6.55 20.11 -11.23
N LYS A 39 -6.66 19.05 -12.07
CA LYS A 39 -5.50 18.25 -12.49
C LYS A 39 -4.41 19.12 -13.09
N TYR A 40 -3.16 18.89 -12.67
CA TYR A 40 -1.96 19.63 -13.07
C TYR A 40 -1.93 21.12 -12.70
N SER A 41 -2.88 21.61 -11.90
CA SER A 41 -2.90 23.02 -11.48
C SER A 41 -1.75 23.41 -10.54
N SER A 42 -1.15 22.42 -9.86
CA SER A 42 -0.06 22.63 -8.91
C SER A 42 0.78 21.36 -8.76
N VAL A 43 1.96 21.51 -8.17
CA VAL A 43 2.87 20.41 -7.84
C VAL A 43 3.26 20.53 -6.37
N ASN A 44 3.10 19.46 -5.61
CA ASN A 44 3.56 19.35 -4.23
C ASN A 44 3.94 17.90 -3.95
N THR A 45 5.23 17.59 -3.92
CA THR A 45 5.72 16.23 -3.71
C THR A 45 5.30 15.65 -2.35
N GLY A 46 5.01 16.50 -1.35
CA GLY A 46 4.43 16.06 -0.06
C GLY A 46 3.03 15.43 -0.20
N ARG A 47 2.31 15.74 -1.29
CA ARG A 47 1.01 15.13 -1.64
C ARG A 47 1.14 13.93 -2.59
N SER A 48 2.36 13.50 -2.88
CA SER A 48 2.58 12.37 -3.78
C SER A 48 2.21 11.05 -3.13
N ARG A 49 1.65 10.14 -3.94
CA ARG A 49 1.31 8.76 -3.53
C ARG A 49 2.44 7.76 -3.82
N ILE A 50 3.59 8.27 -4.25
CA ILE A 50 4.86 7.56 -4.35
C ILE A 50 5.95 8.47 -3.78
N MET A 51 6.91 7.91 -3.05
CA MET A 51 8.00 8.66 -2.43
C MET A 51 9.29 7.89 -2.65
N VAL A 52 10.34 8.56 -3.09
CA VAL A 52 11.68 7.98 -3.20
C VAL A 52 12.38 8.17 -1.87
N VAL A 53 12.58 7.09 -1.12
CA VAL A 53 13.50 7.09 0.01
C VAL A 53 14.90 7.14 -0.56
N MET A 54 15.60 8.24 -0.27
CA MET A 54 16.92 8.49 -0.81
C MET A 54 17.95 8.77 0.29
N ASP A 55 19.08 8.09 0.18
CA ASP A 55 20.31 8.42 0.89
C ASP A 55 21.48 8.24 -0.07
N GLU A 56 22.05 9.36 -0.50
CA GLU A 56 23.12 9.39 -1.50
C GLU A 56 24.44 8.82 -0.96
N PHE A 57 24.71 8.94 0.34
CA PHE A 57 25.93 8.43 0.95
C PHE A 57 25.91 6.90 1.07
N ARG A 58 24.73 6.33 1.29
CA ARG A 58 24.51 4.88 1.37
C ARG A 58 24.12 4.26 0.02
N ASP A 59 24.04 5.05 -1.05
CA ASP A 59 23.56 4.63 -2.38
C ASP A 59 22.19 3.94 -2.30
N ILE A 60 21.26 4.55 -1.57
CA ILE A 60 19.90 4.05 -1.36
C ILE A 60 18.95 4.93 -2.17
N PHE A 61 18.26 4.33 -3.14
CA PHE A 61 17.21 4.98 -3.93
C PHE A 61 16.02 4.02 -4.10
N VAL A 62 15.01 4.17 -3.23
CA VAL A 62 13.89 3.22 -3.16
C VAL A 62 12.55 3.95 -3.33
N PRO A 63 11.91 3.84 -4.50
CA PRO A 63 10.55 4.28 -4.70
C PRO A 63 9.56 3.40 -3.93
N ILE A 64 8.83 3.98 -2.98
CA ILE A 64 7.78 3.32 -2.20
C ILE A 64 6.44 3.97 -2.48
N ARG A 65 5.42 3.16 -2.75
CA ARG A 65 4.06 3.63 -3.00
C ARG A 65 3.24 3.64 -1.71
N ALA A 66 2.35 4.62 -1.60
CA ALA A 66 1.38 4.73 -0.53
C ALA A 66 0.41 3.55 -0.56
N GLY A 67 0.37 2.81 0.54
CA GLY A 67 -0.51 1.67 0.78
C GLY A 67 -1.74 2.04 1.60
N GLN A 68 -2.15 1.13 2.49
CA GLN A 68 -3.32 1.34 3.33
C GLN A 68 -3.01 2.28 4.51
N TYR A 69 -4.06 2.91 5.03
CA TYR A 69 -4.04 3.60 6.30
C TYR A 69 -3.97 2.59 7.46
N THR A 70 -3.26 2.96 8.52
CA THR A 70 -3.32 2.27 9.81
C THR A 70 -3.57 3.30 10.91
N GLU A 71 -4.49 2.96 11.82
CA GLU A 71 -4.83 3.80 12.97
C GLU A 71 -3.77 3.76 14.08
N ALA A 72 -3.01 2.66 14.14
CA ALA A 72 -2.01 2.44 15.17
C ALA A 72 -0.64 2.14 14.57
N GLU A 73 0.39 2.41 15.36
CA GLU A 73 1.76 2.00 15.07
C GLU A 73 1.98 0.53 15.40
N CYS A 74 3.02 -0.06 14.81
CA CYS A 74 3.47 -1.39 15.21
C CYS A 74 4.15 -1.32 16.59
N ASN A 75 3.94 -2.34 17.43
CA ASN A 75 4.64 -2.47 18.71
C ASN A 75 6.17 -2.60 18.55
N GLY A 76 6.62 -3.04 17.38
CA GLY A 76 8.03 -3.10 17.01
C GLY A 76 8.19 -2.68 15.55
N ARG A 77 9.29 -1.99 15.26
CA ARG A 77 9.60 -1.46 13.93
C ARG A 77 10.83 -2.14 13.37
N ASN A 78 10.91 -2.26 12.04
CA ASN A 78 11.98 -2.99 11.37
C ASN A 78 13.00 -2.01 10.76
N ARG A 79 14.28 -2.34 10.92
CA ARG A 79 15.38 -1.86 10.08
C ARG A 79 15.93 -3.03 9.29
N TYR A 80 16.33 -2.78 8.05
CA TYR A 80 16.80 -3.83 7.15
C TYR A 80 18.27 -3.61 6.80
N MET A 81 19.03 -4.70 6.82
CA MET A 81 20.35 -4.79 6.22
C MET A 81 20.21 -5.66 4.97
N ILE A 82 20.39 -5.07 3.79
CA ILE A 82 20.27 -5.80 2.51
C ILE A 82 21.52 -5.47 1.69
N ASP A 83 22.23 -6.52 1.25
CA ASP A 83 23.46 -6.39 0.45
C ASP A 83 24.49 -5.39 1.03
N GLY A 84 24.62 -5.37 2.37
CA GLY A 84 25.55 -4.51 3.09
C GLY A 84 25.08 -3.06 3.29
N LYS A 85 23.89 -2.69 2.81
CA LYS A 85 23.29 -1.37 3.02
C LYS A 85 22.30 -1.39 4.20
N GLU A 86 22.44 -0.44 5.12
CA GLU A 86 21.49 -0.23 6.22
C GLU A 86 20.39 0.74 5.78
N TYR A 87 19.16 0.24 5.76
CA TYR A 87 17.96 1.02 5.45
C TYR A 87 17.35 1.57 6.74
N ASP A 88 16.78 2.76 6.63
CA ASP A 88 16.12 3.41 7.75
C ASP A 88 14.92 2.61 8.25
N GLU A 89 14.51 2.94 9.47
CA GLU A 89 13.36 2.31 10.10
C GLU A 89 12.10 2.47 9.21
N CYS A 90 11.41 1.36 8.98
CA CYS A 90 10.18 1.32 8.19
C CYS A 90 10.32 1.76 6.71
N THR A 91 11.53 1.84 6.12
CA THR A 91 11.74 2.28 4.73
C THR A 91 10.78 1.60 3.75
N PHE A 92 10.63 0.27 3.82
CA PHE A 92 9.80 -0.50 2.90
C PHE A 92 8.31 -0.57 3.29
N CYS A 93 7.90 0.07 4.37
CA CYS A 93 6.50 0.07 4.78
C CYS A 93 5.71 1.05 3.89
N PRO A 94 4.61 0.62 3.24
CA PRO A 94 3.79 1.52 2.42
C PRO A 94 2.73 2.26 3.24
N ALA A 95 2.54 1.93 4.52
CA ALA A 95 1.40 2.42 5.29
C ALA A 95 1.45 3.94 5.51
N SER A 96 0.29 4.58 5.37
CA SER A 96 0.02 5.89 5.95
C SER A 96 -0.20 5.69 7.45
N CYS A 97 0.89 5.79 8.21
CA CYS A 97 0.98 5.42 9.62
C CYS A 97 1.24 6.66 10.50
N PRO A 98 0.67 6.75 11.72
CA PRO A 98 0.89 7.89 12.62
C PRO A 98 2.36 8.10 13.03
N SER A 99 3.22 7.07 12.91
CA SER A 99 4.65 7.15 13.26
C SER A 99 5.49 8.13 12.44
N ARG A 100 4.99 8.61 11.30
CA ARG A 100 5.73 9.48 10.37
C ARG A 100 4.80 10.31 9.46
N GLY A 101 5.37 11.32 8.81
CA GLY A 101 4.65 12.15 7.83
C GLY A 101 4.47 11.52 6.44
N ALA A 102 5.16 10.43 6.13
CA ALA A 102 5.09 9.79 4.82
C ALA A 102 3.65 9.35 4.47
N PHE A 103 3.24 9.62 3.23
CA PHE A 103 1.92 9.29 2.69
C PHE A 103 0.75 9.94 3.44
N ARG A 104 0.96 11.15 3.97
CA ARG A 104 -0.09 11.97 4.57
C ARG A 104 -0.08 13.34 3.93
N ASP A 105 -1.26 13.89 3.70
CA ASP A 105 -1.38 15.27 3.21
C ASP A 105 -0.70 16.22 4.21
N PRO A 106 0.22 17.10 3.77
CA PRO A 106 1.05 17.89 4.67
C PRO A 106 0.27 18.95 5.45
N ASP A 107 -0.91 19.35 4.96
CA ASP A 107 -1.72 20.40 5.60
C ASP A 107 -2.73 19.79 6.58
N SER A 108 -3.42 18.73 6.15
CA SER A 108 -4.53 18.11 6.91
C SER A 108 -4.14 16.85 7.70
N GLY A 109 -3.01 16.22 7.38
CA GLY A 109 -2.60 14.94 7.93
C GLY A 109 -3.44 13.73 7.45
N LEU A 110 -4.34 13.94 6.49
CA LEU A 110 -5.19 12.89 5.92
C LEU A 110 -4.35 11.84 5.17
N PRO A 111 -4.73 10.55 5.26
CA PRO A 111 -3.98 9.48 4.60
C PRO A 111 -4.05 9.58 3.08
N LEU A 112 -2.90 9.46 2.44
CA LEU A 112 -2.77 9.30 0.99
C LEU A 112 -2.64 7.82 0.67
N LYS A 113 -3.25 7.40 -0.44
CA LYS A 113 -3.19 6.02 -0.95
C LYS A 113 -3.02 6.04 -2.45
N CYS A 114 -2.14 5.19 -2.97
CA CYS A 114 -1.99 4.98 -4.40
C CYS A 114 -3.23 4.23 -4.92
N ASP A 115 -3.84 4.79 -5.96
CA ASP A 115 -5.02 4.28 -6.66
C ASP A 115 -4.66 3.72 -8.04
N MET A 116 -3.38 3.45 -8.29
CA MET A 116 -2.85 3.03 -9.60
C MET A 116 -3.19 4.01 -10.75
N CYS A 117 -3.46 5.28 -10.43
CA CYS A 117 -3.96 6.26 -11.39
C CYS A 117 -5.21 5.78 -12.15
N GLU A 118 -6.07 5.01 -11.49
CA GLU A 118 -7.36 4.63 -12.05
C GLU A 118 -8.22 5.88 -12.22
N SER A 119 -8.33 6.35 -13.45
CA SER A 119 -9.08 7.56 -13.81
C SER A 119 -10.05 7.33 -14.96
N VAL A 120 -10.93 8.30 -15.17
CA VAL A 120 -11.82 8.37 -16.34
C VAL A 120 -11.43 9.60 -17.17
N PRO A 121 -11.06 9.44 -18.46
CA PRO A 121 -10.80 8.16 -19.14
C PRO A 121 -9.61 7.39 -18.54
N PRO A 122 -9.51 6.06 -18.76
CA PRO A 122 -8.40 5.26 -18.27
C PRO A 122 -7.09 5.69 -18.94
N LEU A 123 -6.00 5.61 -18.17
CA LEU A 123 -4.65 5.77 -18.68
C LEU A 123 -4.10 4.42 -19.13
N GLU A 124 -3.16 4.43 -20.08
CA GLU A 124 -2.41 3.23 -20.47
C GLU A 124 -1.53 2.71 -19.34
N GLN A 125 -0.91 3.62 -18.59
CA GLN A 125 -0.06 3.29 -17.44
C GLN A 125 -0.11 4.41 -16.37
N PRO A 126 0.27 4.11 -15.11
CA PRO A 126 0.34 5.12 -14.06
C PRO A 126 1.36 6.23 -14.36
N MET A 127 1.05 7.47 -13.98
CA MET A 127 1.88 8.64 -14.29
C MET A 127 3.31 8.56 -13.73
N CYS A 128 3.51 7.83 -12.63
CA CYS A 128 4.85 7.61 -12.09
C CYS A 128 5.71 6.67 -12.95
N VAL A 129 5.09 5.71 -13.63
CA VAL A 129 5.75 4.80 -14.58
C VAL A 129 6.07 5.58 -15.85
N ASP A 130 5.11 6.33 -16.38
CA ASP A 130 5.28 7.18 -17.56
C ASP A 130 6.43 8.19 -17.40
N ALA A 131 6.52 8.82 -16.23
CA ALA A 131 7.60 9.77 -15.92
C ALA A 131 8.97 9.12 -15.71
N CYS A 132 9.07 7.79 -15.55
CA CYS A 132 10.31 7.10 -15.22
C CYS A 132 11.10 6.70 -16.49
N THR A 133 11.82 7.66 -17.07
CA THR A 133 12.61 7.44 -18.29
C THR A 133 13.76 6.44 -18.13
N PHE A 134 14.21 6.18 -16.90
CA PHE A 134 15.27 5.20 -16.59
C PHE A 134 14.75 3.75 -16.49
N GLY A 135 13.43 3.54 -16.53
CA GLY A 135 12.83 2.21 -16.42
C GLY A 135 13.00 1.54 -15.05
N ALA A 136 13.13 2.35 -13.99
CA ALA A 136 13.13 1.86 -12.61
C ALA A 136 11.72 1.47 -12.13
N LEU A 137 10.68 1.99 -12.78
CA LEU A 137 9.29 1.65 -12.55
C LEU A 137 8.72 1.11 -13.86
N THR A 138 8.11 -0.08 -13.84
CA THR A 138 7.44 -0.67 -15.01
C THR A 138 6.07 -1.21 -14.63
N TYR A 139 5.09 -1.07 -15.54
CA TYR A 139 3.70 -1.48 -15.31
C TYR A 139 3.38 -2.79 -16.03
N GLU A 140 2.72 -3.71 -15.32
CA GLU A 140 2.25 -4.98 -15.88
C GLU A 140 0.86 -5.34 -15.34
N GLU A 141 0.07 -6.05 -16.13
CA GLU A 141 -1.20 -6.63 -15.72
C GLU A 141 -1.13 -8.16 -15.85
N ARG A 142 -1.71 -8.86 -14.88
CA ARG A 142 -1.79 -10.33 -14.90
C ARG A 142 -3.18 -10.80 -14.49
N GLU A 143 -3.63 -11.88 -15.11
CA GLU A 143 -4.84 -12.57 -14.67
C GLU A 143 -4.52 -13.52 -13.52
N GLU A 144 -5.25 -13.37 -12.42
CA GLU A 144 -5.20 -14.29 -11.29
C GLU A 144 -6.55 -14.99 -11.12
N ALA A 145 -6.51 -16.31 -10.93
CA ALA A 145 -7.69 -17.06 -10.52
C ALA A 145 -8.12 -16.56 -9.13
N ARG A 146 -9.34 -16.04 -9.02
CA ARG A 146 -9.95 -15.73 -7.74
C ARG A 146 -10.35 -17.06 -7.11
N ALA A 147 -9.64 -17.48 -6.07
CA ALA A 147 -10.20 -18.49 -5.19
C ALA A 147 -11.52 -17.91 -4.66
N GLU A 148 -12.64 -18.57 -4.95
CA GLU A 148 -13.80 -18.42 -4.09
C GLU A 148 -13.36 -18.99 -2.74
N GLU A 149 -12.94 -18.11 -1.84
CA GLU A 149 -13.00 -18.46 -0.43
C GLU A 149 -14.48 -18.70 -0.17
N GLU A 150 -14.92 -19.97 -0.20
CA GLU A 150 -15.94 -20.41 0.74
C GLU A 150 -15.37 -20.03 2.10
N LYS A 151 -15.62 -18.78 2.52
CA LYS A 151 -15.40 -18.40 3.90
C LYS A 151 -16.50 -19.18 4.63
N PRO A 152 -16.20 -20.19 5.46
CA PRO A 152 -17.10 -20.43 6.60
C PRO A 152 -17.40 -19.04 7.17
N GLU A 153 -18.67 -18.71 7.43
CA GLU A 153 -19.08 -17.34 7.80
C GLU A 153 -18.00 -16.77 8.72
N GLU A 154 -17.33 -15.67 8.35
CA GLU A 154 -16.08 -15.24 9.02
C GLU A 154 -16.22 -15.20 10.56
N MET A 155 -17.46 -14.96 10.99
CA MET A 155 -17.94 -15.03 12.36
C MET A 155 -17.75 -16.40 13.04
N GLU A 156 -18.04 -17.52 12.38
CA GLU A 156 -17.85 -18.88 12.92
C GLU A 156 -16.37 -19.20 13.14
N ILE A 157 -15.50 -18.90 12.16
CA ILE A 157 -14.05 -19.09 12.29
C ILE A 157 -13.50 -18.24 13.44
N ALA A 158 -13.92 -16.97 13.51
CA ALA A 158 -13.53 -16.06 14.58
C ALA A 158 -14.02 -16.56 15.94
N PHE A 159 -15.27 -17.02 16.01
CA PHE A 159 -15.86 -17.58 17.22
C PHE A 159 -15.10 -18.83 17.70
N GLU A 160 -14.82 -19.77 16.81
CA GLU A 160 -14.03 -20.96 17.13
C GLU A 160 -12.62 -20.62 17.61
N ALA A 161 -11.94 -19.67 16.98
CA ALA A 161 -10.63 -19.20 17.41
C ALA A 161 -10.68 -18.59 18.82
N LEU A 162 -11.70 -17.79 19.12
CA LEU A 162 -11.92 -17.22 20.45
C LEU A 162 -12.24 -18.29 21.49
N VAL A 163 -13.10 -19.26 21.15
CA VAL A 163 -13.47 -20.38 22.02
C VAL A 163 -12.24 -21.24 22.34
N LYS A 164 -11.39 -21.52 21.35
CA LYS A 164 -10.15 -22.27 21.52
C LYS A 164 -9.17 -21.55 22.43
N LYS A 165 -9.04 -20.23 22.31
CA LYS A 165 -8.07 -19.44 23.07
C LYS A 165 -8.53 -19.10 24.49
N TYR A 166 -9.81 -18.81 24.68
CA TYR A 166 -10.34 -18.26 25.94
C TYR A 166 -11.39 -19.15 26.61
N GLY A 167 -11.86 -20.19 25.94
CA GLY A 167 -12.93 -21.08 26.41
C GLY A 167 -14.33 -20.53 26.13
N LYS A 168 -15.26 -21.41 25.76
CA LYS A 168 -16.63 -21.05 25.32
C LYS A 168 -17.37 -20.16 26.31
N LYS A 169 -17.27 -20.46 27.61
CA LYS A 169 -17.97 -19.70 28.66
C LYS A 169 -17.53 -18.23 28.69
N LYS A 170 -16.23 -17.96 28.71
CA LYS A 170 -15.69 -16.58 28.73
C LYS A 170 -16.08 -15.79 27.50
N VAL A 171 -16.09 -16.42 26.33
CA VAL A 171 -16.48 -15.78 25.06
C VAL A 171 -17.97 -15.40 25.08
N MET A 172 -18.84 -16.32 25.51
CA MET A 172 -20.29 -16.05 25.60
C MET A 172 -20.63 -14.98 26.65
N ASP A 173 -19.95 -14.99 27.80
CA ASP A 173 -20.14 -13.98 28.84
C ASP A 173 -19.72 -12.58 28.34
N ALA A 174 -18.60 -12.49 27.62
CA ALA A 174 -18.12 -11.26 27.01
C ALA A 174 -19.09 -10.73 25.94
N PHE A 175 -19.57 -11.62 25.06
CA PHE A 175 -20.55 -11.27 24.03
C PHE A 175 -21.85 -10.72 24.64
N THR A 176 -22.40 -11.40 25.65
CA THR A 176 -23.64 -10.99 26.34
C THR A 176 -23.50 -9.63 27.04
N ARG A 177 -22.29 -9.32 27.55
CA ARG A 177 -22.01 -8.01 28.16
C ARG A 177 -21.95 -6.90 27.12
N LEU A 178 -21.33 -7.18 25.96
CA LEU A 178 -21.17 -6.22 24.86
C LEU A 178 -22.48 -5.99 24.09
N SER A 179 -23.36 -6.99 24.00
CA SER A 179 -24.64 -6.89 23.29
C SER A 179 -25.72 -6.07 24.02
N LYS A 180 -25.44 -5.60 25.24
CA LYS A 180 -26.37 -4.82 26.08
C LYS A 180 -26.01 -3.32 26.15
N GLY A 181 -24.96 -2.90 25.46
CA GLY A 181 -24.55 -1.49 25.33
C GLY A 181 -24.84 -0.94 23.95
#